data_AF-A0A1V1P580-F1
#
_entry.id   AF-A0A1V1P580-F1
#
_cell.length_a   1.000
_cell.length_b   1.000
_cell.length_c   1.000
_cell.angle_alpha   90.00
_cell.angle_beta   90.00
_cell.angle_gamma   90.00
#
_symmetry.space_group_name_H-M   'P 1'
#
loop_
_entity.id
_entity.type
_entity.pdbx_description
1 polymer ?
#
loop_
_entity_poly.entity_id
_entity_poly.type
_entity_poly.pdbx_seq_one_letter_code
_entity_poly.pdbx_strand_id
1 'polypeptide(L)'
;FSEERYINKDIIMYNKKQVIKNKTIATTVEHFNRVSIEQFISWLTQELKWAMARILFLLYGGLAMISFGLTAYLTAPIGSKLFFGTWKFWPYLKYYHRIIIQAYRVLWMMLKDNEYTFLFAVPLTSEPRRGPDRNFIALSGNWIHEENTCYGCVRCCEKISCPLLNKKEGICVGYDSFYWNYFLCGRYPFTQKQIDYYACEKWRIKYDPMD
;
A
#
# COMPACT_ATOMS: atom_id res chain seq x y z
N PHE A 1 -35.30 -2.24 70.41
CA PHE A 1 -34.70 -3.42 69.74
C PHE A 1 -35.02 -3.54 68.23
N SER A 2 -35.59 -2.51 67.57
CA SER A 2 -35.90 -2.53 66.11
C SER A 2 -35.07 -1.58 65.24
N GLU A 3 -34.41 -0.56 65.80
CA GLU A 3 -33.65 0.44 65.01
C GLU A 3 -32.25 -0.02 64.59
N GLU A 4 -31.51 -0.75 65.43
CA GLU A 4 -30.15 -1.23 65.08
C GLU A 4 -30.12 -2.21 63.89
N ARG A 5 -31.26 -2.87 63.59
CA ARG A 5 -31.35 -3.80 62.45
C ARG A 5 -31.52 -3.11 61.09
N TYR A 6 -31.96 -1.85 61.07
CA TYR A 6 -32.17 -1.12 59.82
C TYR A 6 -30.85 -0.50 59.31
N ILE A 7 -30.06 0.11 60.19
CA ILE A 7 -28.78 0.75 59.84
C ILE A 7 -27.79 -0.26 59.23
N ASN A 8 -27.79 -1.50 59.72
CA ASN A 8 -26.88 -2.55 59.24
C ASN A 8 -27.21 -2.99 57.79
N LYS A 9 -28.49 -2.99 57.39
CA LYS A 9 -28.89 -3.37 56.02
C LYS A 9 -28.48 -2.33 54.98
N ASP A 10 -28.58 -1.04 55.32
CA ASP A 10 -28.26 0.03 54.38
C ASP A 10 -26.74 0.15 54.13
N ILE A 11 -25.92 -0.07 55.17
CA ILE A 11 -24.46 -0.12 55.04
C ILE A 11 -24.03 -1.31 54.17
N ILE A 12 -24.65 -2.48 54.37
CA ILE A 12 -24.38 -3.67 53.55
C ILE A 12 -24.81 -3.46 52.09
N MET A 13 -25.96 -2.82 51.85
CA MET A 13 -26.42 -2.49 50.49
C MET A 13 -25.50 -1.49 49.78
N TYR A 14 -25.04 -0.46 50.49
CA TYR A 14 -24.14 0.55 49.95
C TYR A 14 -22.78 -0.04 49.55
N ASN A 15 -22.17 -0.85 50.43
CA ASN A 15 -20.91 -1.53 50.14
C ASN A 15 -21.05 -2.51 48.97
N LYS A 16 -22.17 -3.24 48.87
CA LYS A 16 -22.41 -4.16 47.75
C LYS A 16 -22.53 -3.42 46.41
N LYS A 17 -23.21 -2.26 46.38
CA LYS A 17 -23.30 -1.42 45.17
C LYS A 17 -21.94 -0.85 44.74
N GLN A 18 -21.11 -0.40 45.68
CA GLN A 18 -19.74 0.07 45.42
C GLN A 18 -18.86 -1.04 44.82
N VAL A 19 -18.88 -2.24 45.41
CA VAL A 19 -18.11 -3.39 44.93
C VAL A 19 -18.55 -3.83 43.52
N ILE A 20 -19.86 -3.83 43.25
CA ILE A 20 -20.39 -4.17 41.91
C ILE A 20 -19.96 -3.11 40.88
N LYS A 21 -20.11 -1.82 41.20
CA LYS A 21 -19.72 -0.71 40.30
C LYS A 21 -18.21 -0.75 39.97
N ASN A 22 -17.37 -1.02 40.96
CA ASN A 22 -15.92 -1.12 40.77
C ASN A 22 -15.54 -2.35 39.92
N LYS A 23 -16.23 -3.50 40.08
CA LYS A 23 -16.04 -4.66 39.21
C LYS A 23 -16.46 -4.38 37.77
N THR A 24 -17.60 -3.71 37.55
CA THR A 24 -18.06 -3.36 36.19
C THR A 24 -17.09 -2.41 35.49
N ILE A 25 -16.59 -1.38 36.19
CA ILE A 25 -15.59 -0.45 35.65
C ILE A 25 -14.29 -1.19 35.32
N ALA A 26 -13.80 -2.06 36.21
CA ALA A 26 -12.60 -2.87 35.95
C ALA A 26 -12.74 -3.75 34.70
N THR A 27 -13.87 -4.46 34.54
CA THR A 27 -14.10 -5.29 33.35
C THR A 27 -14.23 -4.47 32.06
N THR A 28 -14.73 -3.24 32.13
CA THR A 28 -14.89 -2.39 30.94
C THR A 28 -13.55 -1.79 30.51
N VAL A 29 -12.72 -1.37 31.47
CA VAL A 29 -11.36 -0.85 31.22
C VAL A 29 -10.44 -1.96 30.72
N GLU A 30 -10.52 -3.16 31.29
CA GLU A 30 -9.75 -4.32 30.80
C GLU A 30 -10.16 -4.72 29.38
N HIS A 31 -11.47 -4.73 29.07
CA HIS A 31 -11.94 -5.01 27.72
C HIS A 31 -11.48 -3.93 26.72
N PHE A 32 -11.55 -2.65 27.09
CA PHE A 32 -11.10 -1.55 26.23
C PHE A 32 -9.58 -1.58 25.98
N ASN A 33 -8.78 -1.82 27.04
CA ASN A 33 -7.32 -1.95 26.91
C ASN A 33 -6.94 -3.17 26.07
N ARG A 34 -7.63 -4.30 26.23
CA ARG A 34 -7.36 -5.52 25.46
C ARG A 34 -7.72 -5.37 23.98
N VAL A 35 -8.88 -4.77 23.66
CA VAL A 35 -9.27 -4.48 22.27
C VAL A 35 -8.28 -3.52 21.62
N SER A 36 -7.81 -2.49 22.34
CA SER A 36 -6.79 -1.57 21.84
C SER A 36 -5.45 -2.26 21.58
N ILE A 37 -5.01 -3.16 22.45
CA ILE A 37 -3.73 -3.88 22.30
C ILE A 37 -3.80 -4.90 21.15
N GLU A 38 -4.88 -5.67 21.03
CA GLU A 38 -5.04 -6.64 19.95
C GLU A 38 -5.13 -5.95 18.57
N GLN A 39 -5.82 -4.81 18.49
CA GLN A 39 -5.85 -3.98 17.29
C GLN A 39 -4.46 -3.42 16.95
N PHE A 40 -3.73 -2.92 17.94
CA PHE A 40 -2.38 -2.40 17.76
C PHE A 40 -1.39 -3.48 17.31
N ILE A 41 -1.42 -4.67 17.93
CA ILE A 41 -0.59 -5.81 17.53
C ILE A 41 -0.96 -6.25 16.12
N SER A 42 -2.25 -6.37 15.79
CA SER A 42 -2.70 -6.73 14.45
C SER A 42 -2.18 -5.75 13.39
N TRP A 43 -2.34 -4.45 13.63
CA TRP A 43 -1.82 -3.40 12.78
C TRP A 43 -0.30 -3.51 12.58
N LEU A 44 0.46 -3.66 13.67
CA LEU A 44 1.93 -3.76 13.62
C LEU A 44 2.38 -5.02 12.88
N THR A 45 1.67 -6.15 13.03
CA THR A 45 1.97 -7.36 12.25
C THR A 45 1.67 -7.20 10.77
N GLN A 46 0.66 -6.40 10.38
CA GLN A 46 0.35 -6.12 8.98
C GLN A 46 1.39 -5.21 8.34
N GLU A 47 1.77 -4.12 9.01
CA GLU A 47 2.82 -3.23 8.53
C GLU A 47 4.15 -3.96 8.34
N LEU A 48 4.49 -4.85 9.28
CA LEU A 48 5.67 -5.69 9.18
C LEU A 48 5.59 -6.65 7.99
N LYS A 49 4.42 -7.27 7.75
CA LYS A 49 4.21 -8.13 6.56
C LYS A 49 4.42 -7.35 5.26
N TRP A 50 3.88 -6.14 5.17
CA TRP A 50 4.04 -5.30 3.96
C TRP A 50 5.48 -4.83 3.77
N ALA A 51 6.16 -4.44 4.84
CA ALA A 51 7.57 -4.08 4.82
C ALA A 51 8.44 -5.25 4.36
N MET A 52 8.24 -6.43 4.95
CA MET A 52 8.97 -7.64 4.56
C MET A 52 8.74 -8.02 3.10
N ALA A 53 7.49 -7.93 2.62
CA ALA A 53 7.17 -8.20 1.22
C ALA A 53 7.92 -7.26 0.26
N ARG A 54 8.00 -5.95 0.59
CA ARG A 54 8.78 -4.99 -0.21
C ARG A 54 10.27 -5.26 -0.14
N ILE A 55 10.82 -5.51 1.04
CA ILE A 55 12.24 -5.81 1.22
C ILE A 55 12.63 -7.04 0.40
N LEU A 56 11.87 -8.13 0.49
CA LEU A 56 12.13 -9.35 -0.27
C LEU A 56 12.08 -9.10 -1.78
N PHE A 57 11.12 -8.30 -2.26
CA PHE A 57 11.04 -7.92 -3.67
C PHE A 57 12.23 -7.04 -4.10
N LEU A 58 12.63 -6.08 -3.28
CA LEU A 58 13.79 -5.22 -3.54
C LEU A 58 15.10 -6.02 -3.55
N LEU A 59 15.26 -6.98 -2.63
CA LEU A 59 16.38 -7.92 -2.62
C LEU A 59 16.39 -8.77 -3.89
N TYR A 60 15.24 -9.32 -4.29
CA TYR A 60 15.09 -10.05 -5.55
C TYR A 60 15.49 -9.20 -6.77
N GLY A 61 14.99 -7.97 -6.85
CA GLY A 61 15.33 -7.02 -7.92
C GLY A 61 16.81 -6.63 -7.90
N GLY A 62 17.39 -6.42 -6.71
CA GLY A 62 18.81 -6.12 -6.53
C GLY A 62 19.71 -7.26 -7.01
N LEU A 63 19.40 -8.50 -6.63
CA LEU A 63 20.10 -9.70 -7.12
C LEU A 63 19.95 -9.85 -8.64
N ALA A 64 18.75 -9.61 -9.18
CA ALA A 64 18.52 -9.60 -10.62
C ALA A 64 19.37 -8.54 -11.33
N MET A 65 19.50 -7.32 -10.79
CA MET A 65 20.37 -6.31 -11.36
C MET A 65 21.86 -6.69 -11.24
N ILE A 66 22.35 -7.08 -10.07
CA ILE A 66 23.77 -7.44 -9.88
C ILE A 66 24.19 -8.59 -10.82
N SER A 67 23.29 -9.55 -11.05
CA SER A 67 23.51 -10.67 -11.96
C SER A 67 23.15 -10.38 -13.43
N PHE A 68 22.96 -9.12 -13.81
CA PHE A 68 22.58 -8.69 -15.17
C PHE A 68 21.35 -9.41 -15.75
N GLY A 69 20.39 -9.72 -14.88
CA GLY A 69 19.13 -10.40 -15.20
C GLY A 69 19.18 -11.92 -15.04
N LEU A 70 20.34 -12.55 -14.83
CA LEU A 70 20.45 -14.01 -14.72
C LEU A 70 19.53 -14.58 -13.63
N THR A 71 19.49 -13.95 -12.46
CA THR A 71 18.58 -14.35 -11.37
C THR A 71 17.12 -14.32 -11.82
N ALA A 72 16.71 -13.29 -12.57
CA ALA A 72 15.34 -13.18 -13.07
C ALA A 72 15.00 -14.28 -14.07
N TYR A 73 15.95 -14.68 -14.93
CA TYR A 73 15.76 -15.79 -15.87
C TYR A 73 15.66 -17.15 -15.18
N LEU A 74 16.55 -17.44 -14.23
CA LEU A 74 16.54 -18.71 -13.47
C LEU A 74 15.26 -18.87 -12.63
N THR A 75 14.74 -17.76 -12.13
CA THR A 75 13.53 -17.71 -11.31
C THR A 75 12.32 -17.19 -12.10
N ALA A 76 12.29 -17.40 -13.42
CA ALA A 76 11.26 -16.82 -14.28
C ALA A 76 9.82 -17.09 -13.81
N PRO A 77 9.41 -18.28 -13.32
CA PRO A 77 8.08 -18.48 -12.76
C PRO A 77 7.75 -17.51 -11.60
N ILE A 78 8.70 -17.28 -10.70
CA ILE A 78 8.56 -16.36 -9.56
C ILE A 78 8.45 -14.93 -10.06
N GLY A 79 9.38 -14.50 -10.93
CA GLY A 79 9.32 -13.18 -11.54
C GLY A 79 7.98 -12.94 -12.26
N SER A 80 7.45 -13.97 -12.92
CA SER A 80 6.19 -13.85 -13.63
C SER A 80 5.02 -13.67 -12.68
N LYS A 81 5.02 -14.40 -11.56
CA LYS A 81 4.01 -14.25 -10.53
C LYS A 81 4.05 -12.84 -9.92
N LEU A 82 5.25 -12.30 -9.70
CA LEU A 82 5.45 -10.98 -9.11
C LEU A 82 5.06 -9.83 -10.05
N PHE A 83 5.46 -9.88 -11.32
CA PHE A 83 5.23 -8.79 -12.28
C PHE A 83 3.93 -8.89 -13.10
N PHE A 84 3.40 -10.10 -13.30
CA PHE A 84 2.23 -10.34 -14.16
C PHE A 84 1.11 -11.12 -13.46
N GLY A 85 1.26 -11.45 -12.17
CA GLY A 85 0.24 -12.16 -11.40
C GLY A 85 0.06 -13.64 -11.72
N THR A 86 0.83 -14.19 -12.67
CA THR A 86 0.69 -15.57 -13.19
C THR A 86 1.99 -16.35 -13.15
N TRP A 87 1.90 -17.67 -12.88
CA TRP A 87 3.05 -18.58 -12.90
C TRP A 87 3.53 -18.93 -14.33
N LYS A 88 2.70 -18.65 -15.34
CA LYS A 88 3.02 -18.92 -16.75
C LYS A 88 4.00 -17.87 -17.27
N PHE A 89 5.31 -18.11 -17.16
CA PHE A 89 6.33 -17.13 -17.53
C PHE A 89 6.64 -17.05 -19.03
N TRP A 90 6.43 -18.14 -19.78
CA TRP A 90 6.79 -18.24 -21.20
C TRP A 90 6.29 -17.09 -22.08
N PRO A 91 5.02 -16.63 -21.99
CA PRO A 91 4.52 -15.51 -22.80
C PRO A 91 5.19 -14.17 -22.46
N TYR A 92 5.79 -14.09 -21.27
CA TYR A 92 6.33 -12.86 -20.70
C TYR A 92 7.85 -12.76 -20.77
N LEU A 93 8.56 -13.80 -21.22
CA LEU A 93 10.02 -13.78 -21.37
C LEU A 93 10.53 -12.57 -22.18
N LYS A 94 9.77 -12.14 -23.19
CA LYS A 94 10.06 -10.93 -23.99
C LYS A 94 10.12 -9.62 -23.19
N TYR A 95 9.54 -9.57 -21.99
CA TYR A 95 9.58 -8.39 -21.12
C TYR A 95 10.79 -8.38 -20.19
N TYR A 96 11.41 -9.53 -19.88
CA TYR A 96 12.41 -9.64 -18.80
C TYR A 96 13.62 -8.75 -19.05
N HIS A 97 14.27 -8.89 -20.21
CA HIS A 97 15.40 -8.03 -20.57
C HIS A 97 15.03 -6.54 -20.54
N ARG A 98 13.82 -6.17 -20.98
CA ARG A 98 13.35 -4.78 -20.97
C ARG A 98 13.12 -4.25 -19.56
N ILE A 99 12.60 -5.09 -18.66
CA ILE A 99 12.44 -4.76 -17.23
C ILE A 99 13.81 -4.54 -16.59
N ILE A 100 14.80 -5.38 -16.89
CA ILE A 100 16.16 -5.22 -16.36
C ILE A 100 16.78 -3.91 -16.86
N ILE A 101 16.72 -3.63 -18.17
CA ILE A 101 17.21 -2.36 -18.74
C ILE A 101 16.51 -1.17 -18.08
N GLN A 102 15.18 -1.25 -17.91
CA GLN A 102 14.41 -0.21 -17.25
C GLN A 102 14.83 -0.03 -15.78
N ALA A 103 15.13 -1.10 -15.06
CA ALA A 103 15.57 -1.03 -13.67
C ALA A 103 16.87 -0.24 -13.53
N TYR A 104 17.85 -0.48 -14.41
CA TYR A 104 19.07 0.34 -14.47
C TYR A 104 18.78 1.79 -14.83
N ARG A 105 17.89 2.04 -15.79
CA ARG A 105 17.50 3.41 -16.17
C ARG A 105 16.85 4.16 -15.01
N VAL A 106 15.97 3.50 -14.27
CA VAL A 106 15.32 4.04 -13.07
C VAL A 106 16.34 4.32 -11.98
N LEU A 107 17.25 3.38 -11.71
CA LEU A 107 18.34 3.59 -10.74
C LEU A 107 19.21 4.78 -11.13
N TRP A 108 19.56 4.90 -12.41
CA TRP A 108 20.30 6.05 -12.92
C TRP A 108 19.54 7.38 -12.73
N MET A 109 18.24 7.40 -13.00
CA MET A 109 17.40 8.59 -12.75
C MET A 109 17.33 8.94 -11.27
N MET A 110 17.20 7.96 -10.37
CA MET A 110 17.23 8.19 -8.92
C MET A 110 18.57 8.77 -8.44
N LEU A 111 19.68 8.32 -9.02
CA LEU A 111 21.01 8.83 -8.67
C LEU A 111 21.29 10.25 -9.22
N LYS A 112 20.67 10.62 -10.35
CA LYS A 112 20.93 11.88 -11.03
C LYS A 112 19.93 12.99 -10.68
N ASP A 113 18.68 12.63 -10.39
CA ASP A 113 17.56 13.54 -10.22
C ASP A 113 16.92 13.40 -8.83
N ASN A 114 17.13 14.41 -7.98
CA ASN A 114 16.56 14.46 -6.64
C ASN A 114 15.03 14.52 -6.65
N GLU A 115 14.43 15.11 -7.69
CA GLU A 115 12.96 15.13 -7.83
C GLU A 115 12.42 13.73 -8.09
N TYR A 116 13.13 12.97 -8.91
CA TYR A 116 12.80 11.58 -9.20
C TYR A 116 12.87 10.71 -7.94
N THR A 117 13.85 10.92 -7.06
CA THR A 117 13.94 10.18 -5.79
C THR A 117 12.71 10.40 -4.90
N PHE A 118 12.23 11.65 -4.78
CA PHE A 118 11.03 11.95 -3.99
C PHE A 118 9.76 11.36 -4.60
N LEU A 119 9.62 11.42 -5.92
CA LEU A 119 8.48 10.83 -6.64
C LEU A 119 8.39 9.32 -6.44
N PHE A 120 9.52 8.66 -6.16
CA PHE A 120 9.60 7.21 -5.99
C PHE A 120 9.69 6.68 -4.55
N ALA A 121 9.61 7.57 -3.55
CA ALA A 121 9.68 7.19 -2.15
C ALA A 121 8.34 6.58 -1.67
N VAL A 122 8.28 5.25 -1.59
CA VAL A 122 7.18 4.53 -0.94
C VAL A 122 7.64 4.03 0.43
N PRO A 123 6.97 4.41 1.54
CA PRO A 123 7.30 3.87 2.84
C PRO A 123 7.18 2.33 2.85
N LEU A 124 8.14 1.65 3.47
CA LEU A 124 8.15 0.18 3.52
C LEU A 124 6.88 -0.39 4.15
N THR A 125 6.34 0.28 5.17
CA THR A 125 5.14 -0.10 5.92
C THR A 125 3.83 0.32 5.27
N SER A 126 3.85 0.98 4.11
CA SER A 126 2.59 1.46 3.52
C SER A 126 1.76 0.30 2.94
N GLU A 127 0.43 0.36 3.01
CA GLU A 127 -0.43 -0.74 2.53
C GLU A 127 -0.29 -1.01 1.01
N PRO A 128 -0.41 -2.26 0.52
CA PRO A 128 -0.54 -2.50 -0.91
C PRO A 128 -1.87 -1.92 -1.40
N ARG A 129 -1.86 -1.22 -2.54
CA ARG A 129 -3.05 -0.53 -3.06
C ARG A 129 -3.45 -1.08 -4.42
N ARG A 130 -4.70 -1.53 -4.52
CA ARG A 130 -5.37 -1.90 -5.79
C ARG A 130 -6.02 -0.72 -6.50
N GLY A 131 -6.26 0.36 -5.77
CA GLY A 131 -7.11 1.46 -6.20
C GLY A 131 -6.67 2.82 -5.66
N PRO A 132 -7.27 3.91 -6.18
CA PRO A 132 -7.01 5.26 -5.71
C PRO A 132 -7.57 5.44 -4.30
N ASP A 133 -6.87 6.22 -3.48
CA ASP A 133 -7.37 6.57 -2.16
C ASP A 133 -8.31 7.76 -2.24
N ARG A 134 -9.60 7.46 -2.20
CA ARG A 134 -10.69 8.43 -2.36
C ARG A 134 -10.73 9.49 -1.27
N ASN A 135 -10.04 9.29 -0.15
CA ASN A 135 -9.98 10.31 0.88
C ASN A 135 -9.11 11.49 0.42
N PHE A 136 -8.08 11.24 -0.38
CA PHE A 136 -7.11 12.25 -0.81
C PHE A 136 -7.24 12.66 -2.27
N ILE A 137 -7.71 11.77 -3.14
CA ILE A 137 -7.83 12.07 -4.58
C ILE A 137 -9.25 11.97 -5.10
N ALA A 138 -9.58 12.89 -5.99
CA ALA A 138 -10.83 12.92 -6.73
C ALA A 138 -10.57 12.75 -8.23
N LEU A 139 -11.56 12.24 -8.94
CA LEU A 139 -11.57 12.29 -10.39
C LEU A 139 -11.66 13.76 -10.85
N SER A 140 -10.93 14.09 -11.91
CA SER A 140 -11.06 15.36 -12.60
C SER A 140 -12.45 15.47 -13.25
N GLY A 141 -13.08 16.65 -13.19
CA GLY A 141 -14.39 16.87 -13.80
C GLY A 141 -14.39 16.72 -15.33
N ASN A 142 -13.22 16.80 -15.95
CA ASN A 142 -13.04 16.66 -17.40
C ASN A 142 -12.75 15.21 -17.83
N TRP A 143 -12.76 14.25 -16.91
CA TRP A 143 -12.46 12.86 -17.23
C TRP A 143 -13.69 12.13 -17.78
N ILE A 144 -13.58 11.63 -19.01
CA ILE A 144 -14.71 11.09 -19.78
C ILE A 144 -14.84 9.55 -19.62
N HIS A 145 -13.78 8.88 -19.14
CA HIS A 145 -13.75 7.41 -19.06
C HIS A 145 -14.13 6.88 -17.66
N GLU A 146 -14.40 5.58 -17.60
CA GLU A 146 -14.68 4.90 -16.33
C GLU A 146 -13.56 5.09 -15.31
N GLU A 147 -13.96 5.20 -14.06
CA GLU A 147 -13.10 5.63 -12.98
C GLU A 147 -12.05 4.57 -12.60
N ASN A 148 -12.45 3.30 -12.56
CA ASN A 148 -11.66 2.18 -12.04
C ASN A 148 -10.71 1.56 -13.06
N THR A 149 -10.62 2.16 -14.25
CA THR A 149 -9.82 1.62 -15.34
C THR A 149 -8.60 2.48 -15.61
N CYS A 150 -7.49 1.87 -16.01
CA CYS A 150 -6.40 2.60 -16.67
C CYS A 150 -6.78 3.02 -18.11
N TYR A 151 -8.02 2.75 -18.59
CA TYR A 151 -8.47 2.95 -19.97
C TYR A 151 -8.10 4.36 -20.48
N GLY A 152 -7.03 4.43 -21.26
CA GLY A 152 -6.60 5.64 -21.95
C GLY A 152 -5.55 6.49 -21.23
N CYS A 153 -5.37 6.39 -19.91
CA CYS A 153 -4.30 7.15 -19.24
C CYS A 153 -3.02 6.32 -19.12
N VAL A 154 -2.20 6.36 -20.17
CA VAL A 154 -0.88 5.70 -20.23
C VAL A 154 0.28 6.68 -20.04
N ARG A 155 0.00 7.96 -19.77
CA ARG A 155 1.01 9.04 -19.73
C ARG A 155 2.19 8.74 -18.81
N CYS A 156 1.94 8.23 -17.60
CA CYS A 156 3.01 7.87 -16.68
C CYS A 156 3.88 6.75 -17.25
N CYS A 157 3.25 5.72 -17.84
CA CYS A 157 3.94 4.62 -18.51
C CYS A 157 4.73 5.10 -19.73
N GLU A 158 4.20 6.02 -20.54
CA GLU A 158 4.88 6.58 -21.70
C GLU A 158 6.08 7.45 -21.29
N LYS A 159 5.88 8.34 -20.31
CA LYS A 159 6.92 9.25 -19.80
C LYS A 159 8.15 8.50 -19.31
N ILE A 160 7.95 7.38 -18.59
CA ILE A 160 9.07 6.55 -18.12
C ILE A 160 9.49 5.46 -19.12
N SER A 161 8.87 5.38 -20.29
CA SER A 161 9.09 4.31 -21.28
C SER A 161 8.87 2.90 -20.69
N CYS A 162 7.82 2.72 -19.90
CA CYS A 162 7.53 1.51 -19.14
C CYS A 162 7.48 0.26 -20.04
N PRO A 163 8.27 -0.78 -19.74
CA PRO A 163 8.30 -2.00 -20.53
C PRO A 163 7.03 -2.85 -20.40
N LEU A 164 6.21 -2.61 -19.37
CA LEU A 164 4.96 -3.32 -19.11
C LEU A 164 3.76 -2.73 -19.87
N LEU A 165 3.93 -1.61 -20.59
CA LEU A 165 2.86 -1.03 -21.40
C LEU A 165 2.70 -1.81 -22.71
N ASN A 166 1.54 -2.45 -22.90
CA ASN A 166 1.12 -2.91 -24.22
C ASN A 166 0.56 -1.72 -25.01
N LYS A 167 1.41 -1.08 -25.82
CA LYS A 167 1.04 0.09 -26.63
C LYS A 167 -0.09 -0.17 -27.62
N LYS A 168 -0.26 -1.42 -28.09
CA LYS A 168 -1.32 -1.74 -29.06
C LYS A 168 -2.71 -1.68 -28.44
N GLU A 169 -2.82 -2.15 -27.21
CA GLU A 169 -4.08 -2.24 -26.47
C GLU A 169 -4.25 -1.09 -25.47
N GLY A 170 -3.20 -0.31 -25.22
CA GLY A 170 -3.22 0.76 -24.22
C GLY A 170 -3.29 0.26 -22.78
N ILE A 171 -2.90 -0.98 -22.51
CA ILE A 171 -3.03 -1.62 -21.19
C ILE A 171 -1.67 -1.93 -20.56
N CYS A 172 -1.60 -1.90 -19.23
CA CYS A 172 -0.44 -2.39 -18.49
C CYS A 172 -0.59 -3.91 -18.27
N VAL A 173 0.34 -4.71 -18.80
CA VAL A 173 0.30 -6.18 -18.65
C VAL A 173 0.61 -6.65 -17.23
N GLY A 174 1.13 -5.75 -16.39
CA GLY A 174 1.37 -5.99 -14.97
C GLY A 174 0.28 -5.46 -14.04
N TYR A 175 -0.86 -5.02 -14.57
CA TYR A 175 -1.97 -4.49 -13.75
C TYR A 175 -2.43 -5.51 -12.69
N ASP A 176 -2.72 -5.03 -11.48
CA ASP A 176 -3.09 -5.84 -10.29
C ASP A 176 -2.08 -6.95 -9.91
N SER A 177 -0.85 -6.91 -10.43
CA SER A 177 0.23 -7.78 -9.99
C SER A 177 0.76 -7.39 -8.61
N PHE A 178 1.62 -8.22 -8.03
CA PHE A 178 2.33 -7.87 -6.79
C PHE A 178 3.14 -6.58 -6.97
N TYR A 179 3.93 -6.48 -8.04
CA TYR A 179 4.74 -5.29 -8.34
C TYR A 179 3.85 -4.04 -8.43
N TRP A 180 2.70 -4.16 -9.10
CA TRP A 180 1.76 -3.06 -9.28
C TRP A 180 1.14 -2.61 -7.95
N ASN A 181 0.72 -3.56 -7.11
CA ASN A 181 0.06 -3.27 -5.83
C ASN A 181 1.01 -2.72 -4.76
N TYR A 182 2.27 -3.15 -4.74
CA TYR A 182 3.23 -2.79 -3.69
C TYR A 182 4.09 -1.56 -4.03
N PHE A 183 4.23 -1.23 -5.32
CA PHE A 183 5.11 -0.17 -5.81
C PHE A 183 4.35 0.85 -6.67
N LEU A 184 5.06 1.89 -7.11
CA LEU A 184 4.46 3.06 -7.74
C LEU A 184 3.90 2.85 -9.14
N CYS A 185 4.24 1.74 -9.79
CA CYS A 185 3.68 1.42 -11.10
C CYS A 185 2.13 1.30 -11.04
N GLY A 186 1.59 0.99 -9.86
CA GLY A 186 0.14 0.95 -9.60
C GLY A 186 -0.40 1.92 -8.56
N ARG A 187 0.45 2.74 -7.95
CA ARG A 187 -0.04 3.73 -7.01
C ARG A 187 -0.45 5.00 -7.73
N TYR A 188 -1.71 5.34 -7.51
CA TYR A 188 -2.32 6.61 -7.85
C TYR A 188 -1.54 7.76 -7.19
N PRO A 189 -1.51 8.95 -7.78
CA PRO A 189 -0.77 10.09 -7.24
C PRO A 189 -1.25 10.42 -5.82
N PHE A 190 -0.30 10.77 -4.95
CA PHE A 190 -0.52 11.18 -3.56
C PHE A 190 -0.31 12.68 -3.34
N THR A 191 0.47 13.33 -4.20
CA THR A 191 0.79 14.75 -4.09
C THR A 191 0.54 15.46 -5.41
N GLN A 192 0.30 16.78 -5.35
CA GLN A 192 0.12 17.59 -6.56
C GLN A 192 1.39 17.56 -7.42
N LYS A 193 2.58 17.55 -6.80
CA LYS A 193 3.86 17.38 -7.50
C LYS A 193 3.93 16.14 -8.38
N GLN A 194 3.35 15.00 -7.95
CA GLN A 194 3.29 13.79 -8.78
C GLN A 194 2.34 13.97 -9.98
N ILE A 195 1.19 14.62 -9.77
CA ILE A 195 0.23 14.92 -10.83
C ILE A 195 0.89 15.81 -11.89
N ASP A 196 1.54 16.88 -11.46
CA ASP A 196 2.21 17.84 -12.35
C ASP A 196 3.37 17.18 -13.09
N TYR A 197 4.19 16.40 -12.39
CA TYR A 197 5.29 15.66 -13.00
C TYR A 197 4.79 14.74 -14.11
N TYR A 198 3.72 13.97 -13.91
CA TYR A 198 3.20 13.08 -14.96
C TYR A 198 2.24 13.76 -15.94
N ALA A 199 1.97 15.07 -15.78
CA ALA A 199 0.92 15.79 -16.47
C ALA A 199 -0.40 14.99 -16.46
N CYS A 200 -0.81 14.53 -15.27
CA CYS A 200 -1.97 13.65 -15.11
C CYS A 200 -3.27 14.47 -15.11
N GLU A 201 -4.12 14.27 -16.12
CA GLU A 201 -5.41 14.95 -16.24
C GLU A 201 -6.55 14.19 -15.54
N LYS A 202 -6.33 12.93 -15.15
CA LYS A 202 -7.35 12.06 -14.57
C LYS A 202 -7.64 12.38 -13.11
N TRP A 203 -6.58 12.61 -12.32
CA TRP A 203 -6.67 12.75 -10.87
C TRP A 203 -6.39 14.19 -10.44
N ARG A 204 -7.03 14.60 -9.35
CA ARG A 204 -6.73 15.83 -8.63
C ARG A 204 -6.65 15.55 -7.13
N ILE A 205 -5.76 16.23 -6.42
CA ILE A 205 -5.71 16.17 -4.96
C ILE A 205 -6.91 16.94 -4.40
N LYS A 206 -7.60 16.38 -3.38
CA LYS A 206 -8.71 17.02 -2.67
C LYS A 206 -8.21 18.03 -1.63
N TYR A 207 -7.18 17.63 -0.90
CA TYR A 207 -6.49 18.41 0.13
C TYR A 207 -5.02 18.04 0.04
N ASP A 208 -4.11 19.01 -0.07
CA ASP A 208 -2.68 18.71 -0.02
C ASP A 208 -2.31 18.42 1.44
N PRO A 209 -1.92 17.18 1.81
CA PRO A 209 -1.57 16.86 3.19
C PRO A 209 -0.24 17.49 3.64
N MET A 210 0.45 18.23 2.76
CA MET A 210 1.69 18.94 3.05
C MET A 210 1.57 20.47 3.11
N ASP A 211 0.36 21.04 2.94
CA ASP A 211 0.05 22.45 3.24
C ASP A 211 -0.61 22.62 4.63
#